data_AF-A0A0R3KNA2-F1
#
_entry.id   AF-A0A0R3KNA2-F1
#
_cell.length_a   1.000
_cell.length_b   1.000
_cell.length_c   1.000
_cell.angle_alpha   90.00
_cell.angle_beta   90.00
_cell.angle_gamma   90.00
#
_symmetry.space_group_name_H-M   'P 1'
#
loop_
_entity.id
_entity.type
_entity.pdbx_description
1 polymer ?
#
loop_
_entity_poly.entity_id
_entity_poly.type
_entity_poly.pdbx_seq_one_letter_code
_entity_poly.pdbx_strand_id
1 'polypeptide(L)'
;MCILAKMLRFMGTVWLWAAGLLIVSSHLVVLHFDGFWALANLLNPWNIASVLTLELTIAPGLLLHMAAGELTTTATSSQNRPAIIPSHP
;
A
#
# COMPACT_ATOMS: atom_id res chain seq x y z
N MET A 1 -2.70 20.33 5.25
CA MET A 1 -2.22 19.07 4.63
C MET A 1 -1.89 19.36 3.17
N CYS A 2 -0.64 19.15 2.75
CA CYS A 2 -0.23 19.37 1.36
C CYS A 2 -1.07 18.51 0.40
N ILE A 3 -1.51 19.11 -0.72
CA ILE A 3 -2.33 18.44 -1.76
C ILE A 3 -1.68 17.10 -2.20
N LEU A 4 -0.35 17.08 -2.25
CA LEU A 4 0.46 15.92 -2.66
C LEU A 4 0.27 14.71 -1.73
N ALA A 5 0.27 14.92 -0.41
CA ALA A 5 0.09 13.83 0.56
C ALA A 5 -1.34 13.24 0.50
N LYS A 6 -2.34 14.06 0.20
CA LYS A 6 -3.72 13.59 -0.05
C LYS A 6 -3.80 12.75 -1.32
N MET A 7 -3.17 13.19 -2.40
CA MET A 7 -3.15 12.43 -3.67
C MET A 7 -2.44 11.09 -3.53
N LEU A 8 -1.28 11.03 -2.86
CA LEU A 8 -0.58 9.76 -2.62
C LEU A 8 -1.40 8.78 -1.78
N ARG A 9 -2.06 9.26 -0.71
CA ARG A 9 -2.95 8.40 0.11
C ARG A 9 -4.11 7.84 -0.69
N PHE A 10 -4.76 8.69 -1.49
CA PHE A 10 -5.89 8.26 -2.32
C PHE A 10 -5.44 7.23 -3.37
N MET A 11 -4.33 7.51 -4.08
CA MET A 11 -3.76 6.60 -5.08
C MET A 11 -3.38 5.25 -4.46
N GLY A 12 -2.72 5.26 -3.29
CA GLY A 12 -2.36 4.05 -2.56
C GLY A 12 -3.59 3.25 -2.11
N THR A 13 -4.64 3.93 -1.64
CA THR A 13 -5.89 3.27 -1.22
C THR A 13 -6.63 2.65 -2.40
N VAL A 14 -6.73 3.36 -3.52
CA VAL A 14 -7.33 2.85 -4.76
C VAL A 14 -6.53 1.65 -5.27
N TRP A 15 -5.20 1.72 -5.23
CA TRP A 15 -4.33 0.62 -5.63
C TRP A 15 -4.51 -0.62 -4.75
N LEU A 16 -4.58 -0.46 -3.42
CA LEU A 16 -4.82 -1.56 -2.50
C LEU A 16 -6.20 -2.19 -2.71
N TRP A 17 -7.22 -1.38 -2.98
CA TRP A 17 -8.54 -1.87 -3.35
C TRP A 17 -8.53 -2.67 -4.66
N ALA A 18 -7.86 -2.16 -5.70
CA ALA A 18 -7.70 -2.85 -6.97
C ALA A 18 -6.94 -4.17 -6.80
N ALA A 19 -5.85 -4.16 -6.02
CA ALA A 19 -5.08 -5.36 -5.68
C ALA A 19 -5.95 -6.40 -4.94
N GLY A 20 -6.73 -5.98 -3.94
CA GLY A 20 -7.65 -6.85 -3.22
C GLY A 20 -8.71 -7.48 -4.14
N LEU A 21 -9.32 -6.68 -5.00
CA LEU A 21 -10.29 -7.16 -6.01
C LEU A 21 -9.66 -8.14 -6.99
N LEU A 22 -8.44 -7.85 -7.46
CA LEU A 22 -7.69 -8.72 -8.35
C LEU A 22 -7.38 -10.07 -7.69
N ILE A 23 -6.94 -10.06 -6.43
CA ILE A 23 -6.68 -11.27 -5.66
C ILE A 23 -7.96 -12.10 -5.54
N VAL A 24 -9.06 -11.51 -5.07
CA VAL A 24 -10.34 -12.22 -4.91
C VAL A 24 -10.84 -12.77 -6.24
N SER A 25 -10.76 -11.98 -7.32
CA SER A 25 -11.16 -12.39 -8.67
C SER A 25 -10.31 -13.56 -9.17
N SER A 26 -8.99 -13.51 -8.98
CA SER A 26 -8.09 -14.61 -9.37
C SER A 26 -8.43 -15.89 -8.61
N HIS A 27 -8.72 -15.81 -7.30
CA HIS A 27 -9.15 -16.97 -6.51
C HIS A 27 -10.48 -17.52 -7.01
N LEU A 28 -11.43 -16.66 -7.39
CA LEU A 28 -12.72 -17.06 -7.95
C LEU A 28 -12.56 -17.78 -9.30
N VAL A 29 -11.69 -17.26 -10.17
CA VAL A 29 -11.39 -17.84 -11.48
C VAL A 29 -10.76 -19.23 -11.31
N VAL A 30 -9.74 -19.36 -10.45
CA VAL A 30 -9.10 -20.65 -10.15
C VAL A 30 -10.12 -21.63 -9.56
N LEU A 31 -11.00 -21.17 -8.67
CA LEU A 31 -12.06 -22.01 -8.10
C LEU A 31 -13.05 -22.50 -9.17
N HIS A 32 -13.39 -21.66 -10.15
CA HIS A 32 -14.34 -21.99 -11.21
C HIS A 32 -13.75 -22.89 -12.31
N PHE A 33 -12.49 -22.64 -12.72
CA PHE A 33 -11.86 -23.36 -13.83
C PHE A 33 -11.04 -24.58 -13.39
N ASP A 34 -10.23 -24.46 -12.35
CA ASP A 34 -9.31 -25.51 -11.89
C ASP A 34 -9.83 -26.27 -10.66
N GLY A 35 -10.86 -25.75 -10.00
CA GLY A 35 -11.52 -26.36 -8.85
C GLY A 35 -10.85 -26.08 -7.50
N PHE A 36 -11.45 -26.61 -6.43
CA PHE A 36 -11.04 -26.33 -5.05
C PHE A 36 -9.62 -26.80 -4.72
N TRP A 37 -9.16 -27.90 -5.33
CA TRP A 37 -7.81 -28.44 -5.09
C TRP A 37 -6.69 -27.54 -5.63
N ALA A 38 -6.90 -26.92 -6.78
CA ALA A 38 -5.97 -25.94 -7.33
C ALA A 38 -5.90 -24.69 -6.45
N LEU A 39 -7.05 -24.22 -5.95
CA LEU A 39 -7.11 -23.12 -5.00
C LEU A 39 -6.35 -23.41 -3.71
N ALA A 40 -6.51 -24.61 -3.14
CA ALA A 40 -5.78 -25.04 -1.94
C ALA A 40 -4.26 -25.09 -2.17
N ASN A 41 -3.83 -25.47 -3.37
CA ASN A 41 -2.42 -25.48 -3.75
C ASN A 41 -1.88 -24.07 -4.05
N LEU A 42 -2.75 -23.16 -4.49
CA LEU A 42 -2.43 -21.74 -4.72
C LEU A 42 -2.26 -20.99 -3.39
N LEU A 43 -3.11 -21.29 -2.40
CA LEU A 43 -3.08 -20.74 -1.04
C LEU A 43 -1.99 -21.36 -0.16
N ASN A 44 -1.29 -22.38 -0.66
CA ASN A 44 -0.21 -23.02 0.07
C ASN A 44 0.94 -22.01 0.26
N PRO A 45 1.35 -21.69 1.50
CA PRO A 45 2.43 -20.74 1.76
C PRO A 45 3.79 -21.19 1.20
N TRP A 46 3.92 -22.48 0.86
CA TRP A 46 5.11 -23.02 0.18
C TRP A 46 5.11 -22.77 -1.33
N ASN A 47 4.03 -22.23 -1.90
CA ASN A 47 3.96 -21.84 -3.29
C ASN A 47 4.59 -20.44 -3.48
N ILE A 48 5.89 -20.46 -3.78
CA ILE A 48 6.71 -19.26 -3.95
C ILE A 48 6.11 -18.34 -5.03
N ALA A 49 5.49 -18.89 -6.09
CA ALA A 49 4.89 -18.09 -7.14
C ALA A 49 3.67 -17.27 -6.64
N SER A 50 2.79 -17.87 -5.84
CA SER A 50 1.66 -17.15 -5.22
C SER A 50 2.12 -16.06 -4.27
N VAL A 51 3.10 -16.38 -3.41
CA VAL A 51 3.65 -15.43 -2.44
C VAL A 51 4.32 -14.26 -3.16
N LEU A 52 5.13 -14.53 -4.18
CA LEU A 52 5.80 -13.50 -4.97
C LEU A 52 4.81 -12.62 -5.73
N THR A 53 3.75 -13.22 -6.28
CA THR A 53 2.69 -12.48 -6.99
C THR A 53 1.92 -11.57 -6.03
N LEU A 54 1.59 -12.08 -4.84
CA LEU A 54 0.92 -11.31 -3.79
C LEU A 54 1.79 -10.14 -3.34
N GLU A 55 3.06 -10.41 -3.04
CA GLU A 55 4.02 -9.41 -2.58
C GLU A 55 4.25 -8.33 -3.65
N LEU A 56 4.45 -8.71 -4.91
CA LEU A 56 4.63 -7.77 -6.02
C LEU A 56 3.39 -6.90 -6.27
N THR A 57 2.19 -7.43 -6.01
CA THR A 57 0.93 -6.69 -6.21
C THR A 57 0.67 -5.69 -5.08
N ILE A 58 0.99 -6.06 -3.84
CA ILE A 58 0.75 -5.24 -2.64
C ILE A 58 1.87 -4.24 -2.37
N ALA A 59 3.13 -4.61 -2.67
CA ALA A 59 4.31 -3.79 -2.39
C ALA A 59 4.23 -2.34 -2.91
N PRO A 60 3.86 -2.06 -4.18
CA PRO A 60 3.76 -0.67 -4.65
C PRO A 60 2.68 0.11 -3.90
N GLY A 61 1.53 -0.49 -3.60
CA GLY A 61 0.47 0.16 -2.82
C GLY A 61 0.90 0.50 -1.39
N LEU A 62 1.62 -0.42 -0.74
CA LEU A 62 2.14 -0.23 0.61
C LEU A 62 3.21 0.87 0.65
N LEU A 63 4.12 0.87 -0.34
CA LEU A 63 5.22 1.83 -0.44
C LEU A 63 4.69 3.25 -0.67
N LEU A 64 3.67 3.43 -1.51
CA LEU A 64 2.98 4.71 -1.67
C LEU A 64 2.35 5.20 -0.36
N HIS A 65 1.77 4.29 0.43
CA HIS A 65 1.13 4.63 1.70
C HIS A 65 2.14 5.04 2.78
N MET A 66 3.28 4.33 2.86
CA MET A 66 4.39 4.67 3.75
C MET A 66 5.01 6.03 3.38
N ALA A 67 5.27 6.26 2.10
CA ALA A 67 5.79 7.55 1.62
C ALA A 67 4.84 8.70 1.99
N ALA A 68 3.53 8.51 1.87
CA ALA A 68 2.55 9.53 2.29
C ALA A 68 2.57 9.81 3.80
N GLY A 69 2.90 8.80 4.62
CA GLY A 69 3.11 8.93 6.07
C GLY A 69 4.30 9.83 6.38
N GLU A 70 5.45 9.52 5.81
CA GLU A 70 6.70 10.29 5.95
C GLU A 70 6.49 11.76 5.56
N LEU A 71 5.89 12.04 4.40
CA LEU A 71 5.62 13.42 3.96
C LEU A 71 4.70 14.20 4.91
N THR A 72 3.79 13.51 5.61
CA THR A 72 2.89 14.15 6.57
C THR A 72 3.62 14.49 7.87
N THR A 73 4.52 13.61 8.32
CA THR A 73 5.36 13.84 9.50
C THR A 73 6.36 14.97 9.27
N THR A 74 7.04 15.00 8.12
CA THR A 74 7.99 16.06 7.77
C THR A 74 7.31 17.42 7.65
N ALA A 75 6.13 17.49 7.02
CA ALA A 75 5.36 18.73 6.89
C ALA A 75 4.92 19.29 8.27
N THR A 76 4.57 18.39 9.20
CA THR A 76 4.16 18.77 10.56
C THR A 76 5.36 19.23 11.40
N SER A 77 6.51 18.56 11.27
CA SER A 77 7.77 18.95 11.94
C SER A 77 8.28 20.32 11.46
N SER A 78 8.18 20.61 10.15
CA SER A 78 8.60 21.91 9.61
C SER A 78 7.70 23.07 10.06
N GLN A 79 6.42 22.81 10.31
CA GLN A 79 5.49 23.84 10.78
C GLN A 79 5.64 24.14 12.27
N ASN A 80 6.22 23.21 13.04
CA ASN A 80 6.43 23.36 14.49
C ASN A 80 7.84 23.84 14.86
N ARG A 81 8.57 24.46 13.92
CA ARG A 81 9.80 25.18 14.27
C ARG A 81 9.38 26.47 15.00
N PRO A 82 9.64 26.61 16.30
CA PRO A 82 9.38 27.88 16.99
C PRO A 82 10.22 28.95 16.29
N ALA A 83 9.57 30.06 15.93
CA ALA A 83 10.26 31.24 15.48
C ALA A 83 11.32 31.57 16.53
N ILE A 84 12.59 31.40 16.19
CA ILE A 84 13.71 31.87 17.00
C ILE A 84 13.55 33.38 17.00
N ILE A 85 12.94 33.92 18.06
CA ILE A 85 12.87 35.35 18.31
C ILE A 85 14.33 35.75 18.60
N PRO A 86 14.98 36.56 17.76
CA PRO A 86 16.31 37.04 18.09
C PRO A 86 16.15 37.99 19.28
N SER A 87 16.58 37.55 20.46
CA SER A 87 16.81 38.43 21.59
C SER A 87 17.98 39.35 21.21
N HIS A 88 17.66 40.56 20.78
CA HIS A 88 18.63 41.64 20.57
C HIS A 88 19.29 42.02 21.92
N PRO A 89 20.59 42.39 21.92
CA PRO A 89 21.40 42.66 23.11
C PRO A 89 20.98 43.93 23.88
#